data_AF-A0A0F9P0H6-F1
#
_entry.id   AF-A0A0F9P0H6-F1
#
_cell.length_a   1.000
_cell.length_b   1.000
_cell.length_c   1.000
_cell.angle_alpha   90.00
_cell.angle_beta   90.00
_cell.angle_gamma   90.00
#
_symmetry.space_group_name_H-M   'P 1'
#
loop_
_entity.id
_entity.type
_entity.pdbx_description
1 polymer ?
#
loop_
_entity_poly.entity_id
_entity_poly.type
_entity_poly.pdbx_seq_one_letter_code
_entity_poly.pdbx_strand_id
1 'polypeptide(L)'
;MDRPTPRLTQPTLLENVDGISITMEITRPPVRVGIFGSEGLALHECANELHQAGYVLNFSSASQDETDNDISIVGMSEFAHAGNITRWKNTPSPFLISGIDSLPHGTAMSEVFNIAVGYIRSAPTLTEILLNLRLGLHWHHERRSHSERISNIETKIENNRIIGMAVGVLMTHYGKSEQYVFDSLKTISRNKQRRISSVANEIIAKHNEDTQTDKPDIRLKSSDLHAWLTDNITMKKR
;
A
#
# COMPACT_ATOMS: atom_id res chain seq x y z
N MET A 1 -2.57 -5.86 -37.24
CA MET A 1 -1.28 -6.34 -36.68
C MET A 1 -1.50 -6.58 -35.21
N ASP A 2 -1.91 -7.80 -34.87
CA ASP A 2 -2.27 -8.20 -33.52
C ASP A 2 -1.03 -8.62 -32.73
N ARG A 3 -0.90 -8.09 -31.51
CA ARG A 3 0.15 -8.48 -30.56
C ARG A 3 -0.25 -9.81 -29.92
N PRO A 4 0.67 -10.79 -29.77
CA PRO A 4 0.35 -12.04 -29.12
C PRO A 4 0.23 -11.87 -27.61
N THR A 5 -0.85 -12.43 -27.06
CA THR A 5 -1.13 -12.54 -25.62
C THR A 5 -0.07 -13.43 -24.94
N PRO A 6 0.48 -13.06 -23.77
CA PRO A 6 1.42 -13.92 -23.06
C PRO A 6 0.70 -15.15 -22.50
N ARG A 7 1.17 -16.35 -22.88
CA ARG A 7 0.69 -17.63 -22.35
C ARG A 7 1.08 -17.75 -20.88
N LEU A 8 0.11 -18.13 -20.05
CA LEU A 8 0.33 -18.63 -18.70
C LEU A 8 1.24 -19.86 -18.80
N THR A 9 2.45 -19.78 -18.23
CA THR A 9 3.33 -20.93 -18.04
C THR A 9 2.65 -21.92 -17.12
N GLN A 10 2.23 -23.06 -17.68
CA GLN A 10 1.83 -24.24 -16.90
C GLN A 10 3.04 -24.77 -16.13
N PRO A 11 2.87 -25.24 -14.88
CA PRO A 11 3.95 -25.90 -14.17
C PRO A 11 4.29 -27.22 -14.86
N THR A 12 5.55 -27.37 -15.23
CA THR A 12 6.12 -28.61 -15.75
C THR A 12 6.02 -29.69 -14.67
N LEU A 13 5.23 -30.73 -14.91
CA LEU A 13 5.31 -31.98 -14.16
C LEU A 13 6.67 -32.60 -14.47
N LEU A 14 7.59 -32.57 -13.51
CA LEU A 14 8.81 -33.35 -13.54
C LEU A 14 8.44 -34.80 -13.22
N GLU A 15 8.60 -35.67 -14.21
CA GLU A 15 8.52 -37.11 -14.03
C GLU A 15 9.62 -37.57 -13.06
N ASN A 16 9.19 -38.36 -12.08
CA ASN A 16 10.01 -39.04 -11.10
C ASN A 16 11.00 -39.98 -11.79
N VAL A 17 12.29 -39.70 -11.60
CA VAL A 17 13.35 -40.72 -11.76
C VAL A 17 14.23 -40.63 -10.50
N ASP A 18 14.27 -41.76 -9.79
CA ASP A 18 15.17 -42.10 -8.69
C ASP A 18 14.99 -41.38 -7.33
N GLY A 19 14.09 -41.94 -6.52
CA GLY A 19 14.50 -42.53 -5.23
C GLY A 19 15.08 -41.64 -4.13
N ILE A 20 14.86 -40.32 -4.13
CA ILE A 20 15.19 -39.45 -3.00
C ILE A 20 13.95 -38.62 -2.64
N SER A 21 13.30 -38.99 -1.53
CA SER A 21 12.30 -38.13 -0.88
C SER A 21 13.00 -36.88 -0.36
N ILE A 22 13.08 -35.84 -1.18
CA ILE A 22 13.38 -34.50 -0.70
C ILE A 22 12.05 -33.87 -0.32
N THR A 23 11.63 -34.08 0.92
CA THR A 23 10.61 -33.24 1.55
C THR A 23 11.23 -31.87 1.78
N MET A 24 11.27 -31.01 0.76
CA MET A 24 11.50 -29.58 0.97
C MET A 24 10.23 -29.02 1.62
N GLU A 25 10.12 -29.18 2.94
CA GLU A 25 9.32 -28.27 3.73
C GLU A 25 9.92 -26.88 3.55
N ILE A 26 9.32 -26.09 2.67
CA ILE A 26 9.50 -24.64 2.69
C ILE A 26 8.86 -24.21 4.01
N THR A 27 9.64 -24.24 5.10
CA THR A 27 9.24 -23.72 6.40
C THR A 27 9.04 -22.21 6.26
N ARG A 28 7.86 -21.82 5.79
CA ARG A 28 7.37 -20.46 5.93
C ARG A 28 7.37 -20.14 7.43
N PRO A 29 7.76 -18.92 7.83
CA PRO A 29 7.63 -18.52 9.22
C PRO A 29 6.17 -18.74 9.66
N PRO A 30 5.96 -19.24 10.90
CA PRO A 30 4.62 -19.49 11.39
C PRO A 30 3.83 -18.18 11.41
N VAL A 31 2.57 -18.26 10.96
CA VAL A 31 1.67 -17.11 10.91
C VAL A 31 1.17 -16.82 12.32
N ARG A 32 1.41 -15.61 12.82
CA ARG A 32 0.98 -15.18 14.16
C ARG A 32 -0.45 -14.68 14.12
N VAL A 33 -1.32 -15.29 14.91
CA VAL A 33 -2.75 -14.99 14.99
C VAL A 33 -3.07 -14.43 16.37
N GLY A 34 -3.41 -13.14 16.44
CA GLY A 34 -3.88 -12.53 17.68
C GLY A 34 -5.33 -12.89 17.96
N ILE A 35 -5.69 -13.24 19.19
CA ILE A 35 -7.07 -13.55 19.58
C ILE A 35 -7.49 -12.58 20.67
N PHE A 36 -8.57 -11.84 20.40
CA PHE A 36 -9.11 -10.78 21.25
C PHE A 36 -10.60 -11.03 21.51
N GLY A 37 -11.01 -11.02 22.78
CA GLY A 37 -12.40 -11.26 23.21
C GLY A 37 -12.62 -12.63 23.87
N SER A 38 -13.84 -12.85 24.36
CA SER A 38 -14.21 -14.05 25.15
C SER A 38 -14.35 -15.34 24.33
N GLU A 39 -14.29 -15.23 23.00
CA GLU A 39 -14.48 -16.32 22.04
C GLU A 39 -13.22 -17.18 21.84
N GLY A 40 -12.12 -16.83 22.53
CA GLY A 40 -10.87 -17.60 22.50
C GLY A 40 -10.99 -19.06 22.97
N LEU A 41 -12.06 -19.43 23.67
CA LEU A 41 -12.28 -20.79 24.17
C LEU A 41 -12.38 -21.83 23.04
N ALA A 42 -13.18 -21.58 22.00
CA ALA A 42 -13.32 -22.50 20.86
C ALA A 42 -12.02 -22.60 20.04
N LEU A 43 -11.26 -21.51 19.97
CA LEU A 43 -9.96 -21.47 19.28
C LEU A 43 -8.87 -22.18 20.07
N HIS A 44 -8.98 -22.20 21.40
CA HIS A 44 -8.06 -22.92 22.27
C HIS A 44 -8.17 -24.44 22.09
N GLU A 45 -9.38 -24.96 21.86
CA GLU A 45 -9.61 -26.39 21.60
C GLU A 45 -8.91 -26.87 20.32
N CYS A 46 -8.80 -26.00 19.30
CA CYS A 46 -8.17 -26.29 18.02
C CYS A 46 -6.71 -25.81 17.92
N ALA A 47 -6.10 -25.37 19.03
CA ALA A 47 -4.80 -24.70 19.01
C ALA A 47 -3.67 -25.62 18.50
N ASN A 48 -3.72 -26.92 18.84
CA ASN A 48 -2.70 -27.89 18.45
C ASN A 48 -2.74 -28.16 16.94
N GLU A 49 -3.93 -28.32 16.38
CA GLU A 49 -4.13 -28.53 14.95
C GLU A 49 -3.74 -27.27 14.14
N LEU A 50 -4.05 -26.09 14.67
CA LEU A 50 -3.63 -24.83 14.06
C LEU A 50 -2.10 -24.66 14.11
N HIS A 51 -1.46 -25.07 15.19
CA HIS A 51 0.00 -25.09 15.28
C HIS A 51 0.65 -26.03 14.26
N GLN A 52 0.11 -27.24 14.11
CA GLN A 52 0.54 -28.17 13.07
C GLN A 52 0.34 -27.63 11.65
N ALA A 53 -0.70 -26.81 11.45
CA ALA A 53 -0.96 -26.12 10.18
C ALA A 53 -0.09 -24.86 9.97
N GLY A 54 0.81 -24.52 10.91
CA GLY A 54 1.74 -23.41 10.81
C GLY A 54 1.24 -22.08 11.37
N TYR A 55 0.22 -22.09 12.23
CA TYR A 55 -0.32 -20.90 12.91
C TYR A 55 0.06 -20.88 14.38
N VAL A 56 0.49 -19.72 14.89
CA VAL A 56 0.80 -19.51 16.31
C VAL A 56 -0.24 -18.57 16.90
N LEU A 57 -1.02 -19.07 17.86
CA LEU A 57 -2.09 -18.32 18.48
C LEU A 57 -1.57 -17.52 19.68
N ASN A 58 -1.83 -16.23 19.67
CA ASN A 58 -1.52 -15.29 20.75
C ASN A 58 -2.82 -14.83 21.39
N PHE A 59 -3.19 -15.44 22.52
CA PHE A 59 -4.34 -15.03 23.30
C PHE A 59 -3.98 -13.79 24.11
N SER A 60 -4.46 -12.62 23.68
CA SER A 60 -4.13 -11.34 24.31
C SER A 60 -5.32 -10.81 25.10
N SER A 61 -5.09 -10.50 26.38
CA SER A 61 -6.03 -9.74 27.19
C SER A 61 -5.76 -8.24 27.01
N ALA A 62 -6.49 -7.58 26.10
CA ALA A 62 -6.69 -6.13 25.93
C ALA A 62 -5.48 -5.16 25.92
N SER A 63 -4.25 -5.61 26.22
CA SER A 63 -3.11 -4.76 26.62
C SER A 63 -1.77 -5.15 25.97
N GLN A 64 -1.69 -6.23 25.19
CA GLN A 64 -0.49 -6.50 24.38
C GLN A 64 -0.56 -5.81 23.01
N ASP A 65 0.63 -5.51 22.50
CA ASP A 65 0.91 -4.90 21.21
C ASP A 65 0.27 -5.73 20.07
N GLU A 66 -0.83 -5.22 19.52
CA GLU A 66 -1.53 -5.79 18.35
C GLU A 66 -0.64 -5.80 17.09
N THR A 67 0.45 -5.02 17.13
CA THR A 67 1.32 -4.73 15.99
C THR A 67 2.19 -5.90 15.55
N ASP A 68 2.34 -6.95 16.37
CA ASP A 68 3.15 -8.12 16.02
C ASP A 68 2.35 -9.25 15.36
N ASN A 69 1.02 -9.16 15.26
CA ASN A 69 0.23 -10.23 14.66
C ASN A 69 0.11 -10.08 13.12
N ASP A 70 0.22 -11.20 12.40
CA ASP A 70 0.00 -11.22 10.94
C ASP A 70 -1.48 -11.06 10.60
N ILE A 71 -2.36 -11.58 11.47
CA ILE A 71 -3.80 -11.43 11.41
C ILE A 71 -4.39 -11.54 12.82
N SER A 72 -5.51 -10.87 13.09
CA SER A 72 -6.20 -10.98 14.38
C SER A 72 -7.61 -11.54 14.23
N ILE A 73 -8.10 -12.30 15.21
CA ILE A 73 -9.49 -12.69 15.37
C ILE A 73 -10.04 -11.89 16.54
N VAL A 74 -11.07 -11.10 16.28
CA VAL A 74 -11.62 -10.13 17.21
C VAL A 74 -13.08 -10.46 17.45
N GLY A 75 -13.41 -10.76 18.69
CA GLY A 75 -14.78 -11.08 19.07
C GLY A 75 -15.68 -9.85 19.09
N MET A 76 -16.98 -10.07 18.93
CA MET A 76 -17.97 -8.99 18.87
C MET A 76 -17.97 -8.11 20.13
N SER A 77 -17.60 -8.67 21.28
CA SER A 77 -17.47 -7.94 22.55
C SER A 77 -16.51 -6.77 22.48
N GLU A 78 -15.46 -6.86 21.66
CA GLU A 78 -14.48 -5.79 21.51
C GLU A 78 -15.08 -4.56 20.82
N PHE A 79 -16.13 -4.72 20.02
CA PHE A 79 -16.78 -3.61 19.32
C PHE A 79 -17.91 -2.94 20.12
N ALA A 80 -18.18 -3.39 21.36
CA ALA A 80 -19.19 -2.78 22.21
C ALA A 80 -18.88 -1.32 22.57
N HIS A 81 -17.60 -0.91 22.54
CA HIS A 81 -17.16 0.43 22.89
C HIS A 81 -16.59 1.18 21.68
N ALA A 82 -17.00 2.44 21.48
CA ALA A 82 -16.56 3.28 20.36
C ALA A 82 -15.02 3.51 20.30
N GLY A 83 -14.35 3.49 21.46
CA GLY A 83 -12.89 3.58 21.54
C GLY A 83 -12.19 2.40 20.85
N ASN A 84 -12.71 1.18 21.03
CA ASN A 84 -12.18 -0.02 20.41
C ASN A 84 -12.47 -0.06 18.90
N ILE A 85 -13.63 0.42 18.46
CA ILE A 85 -13.94 0.57 17.03
C ILE A 85 -12.88 1.44 16.34
N THR A 86 -12.51 2.57 16.96
CA THR A 86 -11.51 3.48 16.41
C THR A 86 -10.11 2.85 16.41
N ARG A 87 -9.77 2.07 17.44
CA ARG A 87 -8.53 1.31 17.52
C ARG A 87 -8.39 0.32 16.35
N TRP A 88 -9.39 -0.53 16.15
CA TRP A 88 -9.38 -1.54 15.08
C TRP A 88 -9.43 -0.91 13.68
N LYS A 89 -10.09 0.24 13.52
CA LYS A 89 -10.09 1.01 12.26
C LYS A 89 -8.69 1.49 11.85
N ASN A 90 -7.86 1.85 12.83
CA ASN A 90 -6.52 2.38 12.60
C ASN A 90 -5.42 1.31 12.69
N THR A 91 -5.80 0.05 12.89
CA THR A 91 -4.86 -1.05 13.03
C THR A 91 -4.30 -1.44 11.66
N PRO A 92 -2.96 -1.54 11.49
CA PRO A 92 -2.36 -1.88 10.21
C PRO A 92 -2.51 -3.36 9.84
N SER A 93 -2.62 -4.25 10.83
CA SER A 93 -2.79 -5.69 10.63
C SER A 93 -4.24 -6.04 10.29
N PRO A 94 -4.48 -7.02 9.40
CA PRO A 94 -5.83 -7.48 9.09
C PRO A 94 -6.49 -8.15 10.29
N PHE A 95 -7.81 -8.10 10.35
CA PHE A 95 -8.57 -8.79 11.37
C PHE A 95 -9.86 -9.42 10.84
N LEU A 96 -10.23 -10.55 11.44
CA LEU A 96 -11.47 -11.29 11.27
C LEU A 96 -12.37 -10.99 12.46
N ILE A 97 -13.68 -10.96 12.23
CA ILE A 97 -14.65 -10.77 13.32
C ILE A 97 -15.26 -12.11 13.66
N SER A 98 -15.15 -12.51 14.92
CA SER A 98 -15.77 -13.72 15.43
C SER A 98 -17.08 -13.39 16.15
N GLY A 99 -18.02 -14.34 16.17
CA GLY A 99 -19.31 -14.19 16.84
C GLY A 99 -20.42 -13.55 16.01
N ILE A 100 -20.33 -13.59 14.67
CA ILE A 100 -21.29 -12.92 13.77
C ILE A 100 -22.76 -13.34 13.98
N ASP A 101 -22.99 -14.57 14.42
CA ASP A 101 -24.34 -15.11 14.67
C ASP A 101 -25.08 -14.36 15.80
N SER A 102 -24.35 -13.62 16.63
CA SER A 102 -24.87 -12.85 17.76
C SER A 102 -25.18 -11.39 17.44
N LEU A 103 -25.11 -10.97 16.16
CA LEU A 103 -25.34 -9.57 15.78
C LEU A 103 -26.75 -9.09 16.18
N PRO A 104 -26.86 -8.04 17.02
CA PRO A 104 -28.14 -7.38 17.25
C PRO A 104 -28.60 -6.76 15.93
N HIS A 105 -29.77 -7.18 15.45
CA HIS A 105 -30.36 -6.67 14.23
C HIS A 105 -30.58 -5.15 14.37
N GLY A 106 -29.76 -4.34 13.70
CA GLY A 106 -29.91 -2.88 13.68
C GLY A 106 -28.76 -2.05 14.26
N THR A 107 -27.61 -2.62 14.64
CA THR A 107 -26.47 -1.80 15.10
C THR A 107 -25.63 -1.28 13.93
N ALA A 108 -25.36 0.03 13.92
CA ALA A 108 -24.58 0.76 12.93
C ALA A 108 -23.06 0.45 12.99
N MET A 109 -22.68 -0.83 12.95
CA MET A 109 -21.27 -1.28 12.92
C MET A 109 -20.70 -1.41 11.50
N SER A 110 -21.37 -0.83 10.50
CA SER A 110 -21.02 -1.00 9.07
C SER A 110 -19.58 -0.63 8.73
N GLU A 111 -18.98 0.35 9.39
CA GLU A 111 -17.62 0.79 9.05
C GLU A 111 -16.54 -0.25 9.41
N VAL A 112 -16.64 -0.90 10.57
CA VAL A 112 -15.66 -1.93 10.97
C VAL A 112 -15.82 -3.16 10.09
N PHE A 113 -17.06 -3.51 9.75
CA PHE A 113 -17.38 -4.61 8.85
C PHE A 113 -16.81 -4.42 7.44
N ASN A 114 -16.71 -3.18 6.96
CA ASN A 114 -16.10 -2.89 5.67
C ASN A 114 -14.57 -3.06 5.69
N ILE A 115 -13.94 -2.93 6.86
CA ILE A 115 -12.47 -2.99 7.00
C ILE A 115 -12.01 -4.41 7.32
N ALA A 116 -12.82 -5.19 8.04
CA ALA A 116 -12.55 -6.59 8.33
C ALA A 116 -12.26 -7.40 7.05
N VAL A 117 -11.42 -8.43 7.19
CA VAL A 117 -11.05 -9.31 6.06
C VAL A 117 -11.90 -10.58 5.99
N GLY A 118 -12.83 -10.76 6.94
CA GLY A 118 -13.71 -11.92 6.99
C GLY A 118 -14.39 -12.09 8.34
N TYR A 119 -15.17 -13.16 8.45
CA TYR A 119 -16.08 -13.42 9.56
C TYR A 119 -16.02 -14.87 9.97
N ILE A 120 -16.13 -15.11 11.28
CA ILE A 120 -16.13 -16.41 11.90
C ILE A 120 -17.39 -16.53 12.77
N ARG A 121 -18.04 -17.68 12.71
CA ARG A 121 -19.19 -17.98 13.58
C ARG A 121 -18.78 -18.18 15.03
N SER A 122 -19.74 -18.14 15.96
CA SER A 122 -19.44 -18.26 17.40
C SER A 122 -18.88 -19.64 17.80
N ALA A 123 -19.20 -20.69 17.02
CA ALA A 123 -18.70 -22.05 17.20
C ALA A 123 -18.10 -22.57 15.88
N PRO A 124 -16.91 -22.08 15.50
CA PRO A 124 -16.34 -22.38 14.21
C PRO A 124 -15.68 -23.76 14.18
N THR A 125 -15.72 -24.42 13.03
CA THR A 125 -14.95 -25.64 12.81
C THR A 125 -13.49 -25.32 12.49
N LEU A 126 -12.56 -26.26 12.72
CA LEU A 126 -11.15 -26.09 12.32
C LEU A 126 -11.00 -25.68 10.84
N THR A 127 -11.76 -26.32 9.95
CA THR A 127 -11.75 -26.01 8.52
C THR A 127 -12.19 -24.58 8.24
N GLU A 128 -13.21 -24.10 8.95
CA GLU A 128 -13.72 -22.72 8.82
C GLU A 128 -12.68 -21.71 9.31
N ILE A 129 -11.99 -21.97 10.43
CA ILE A 129 -10.93 -21.11 10.94
C ILE A 129 -9.79 -21.04 9.93
N LEU A 130 -9.28 -22.20 9.47
CA LEU A 130 -8.19 -22.27 8.50
C LEU A 130 -8.53 -21.55 7.19
N LEU A 131 -9.74 -21.76 6.68
CA LEU A 131 -10.20 -21.11 5.46
C LEU A 131 -10.26 -19.59 5.63
N ASN A 132 -10.87 -19.10 6.72
CA ASN A 132 -11.00 -17.67 6.98
C ASN A 132 -9.65 -17.01 7.23
N LEU A 133 -8.70 -17.66 7.90
CA LEU A 133 -7.34 -17.14 8.07
C LEU A 133 -6.62 -17.00 6.73
N ARG A 134 -6.68 -18.03 5.88
CA ARG A 134 -6.06 -18.01 4.55
C ARG A 134 -6.66 -16.96 3.65
N LEU A 135 -7.99 -16.93 3.57
CA LEU A 135 -8.71 -15.94 2.78
C LEU A 135 -8.47 -14.52 3.31
N GLY A 136 -8.53 -14.33 4.63
CA GLY A 136 -8.32 -13.03 5.25
C GLY A 136 -6.95 -12.44 4.95
N LEU A 137 -5.89 -13.24 5.08
CA LEU A 137 -4.53 -12.83 4.71
C LEU A 137 -4.40 -12.54 3.20
N HIS A 138 -4.98 -13.40 2.36
CA HIS A 138 -4.97 -13.20 0.91
C HIS A 138 -5.67 -11.89 0.52
N TRP A 139 -6.87 -11.64 1.04
CA TRP A 139 -7.63 -10.42 0.80
C TRP A 139 -6.91 -9.19 1.31
N HIS A 140 -6.26 -9.25 2.48
CA HIS A 140 -5.46 -8.15 2.97
C HIS A 140 -4.30 -7.81 2.02
N HIS A 141 -3.57 -8.83 1.58
CA HIS A 141 -2.46 -8.65 0.65
C HIS A 141 -2.92 -8.05 -0.68
N GLU A 142 -4.04 -8.54 -1.22
CA GLU A 142 -4.62 -8.03 -2.46
C GLU A 142 -5.08 -6.57 -2.32
N ARG A 143 -5.84 -6.25 -1.25
CA ARG A 143 -6.25 -4.86 -0.95
C ARG A 143 -5.03 -3.94 -0.87
N ARG A 144 -3.99 -4.33 -0.13
CA ARG A 144 -2.75 -3.55 0.01
C ARG A 144 -2.07 -3.32 -1.34
N SER A 145 -1.90 -4.37 -2.14
CA SER A 145 -1.31 -4.30 -3.47
C SER A 145 -2.08 -3.35 -4.39
N HIS A 146 -3.41 -3.38 -4.35
CA HIS A 146 -4.25 -2.45 -5.10
C HIS A 146 -4.14 -1.01 -4.59
N SER A 147 -4.16 -0.78 -3.28
CA SER A 147 -3.97 0.55 -2.69
C SER A 147 -2.62 1.15 -3.07
N GLU A 148 -1.54 0.37 -3.01
CA GLU A 148 -0.20 0.80 -3.43
C GLU A 148 -0.16 1.12 -4.94
N ARG A 149 -0.83 0.32 -5.78
CA ARG A 149 -0.93 0.60 -7.22
C ARG A 149 -1.69 1.90 -7.51
N ILE A 150 -2.81 2.14 -6.83
CA ILE A 150 -3.59 3.37 -6.97
C ILE A 150 -2.74 4.57 -6.56
N SER A 151 -2.11 4.53 -5.38
CA SER A 151 -1.24 5.62 -4.90
C SER A 151 -0.08 5.90 -5.86
N ASN A 152 0.51 4.86 -6.45
CA ASN A 152 1.56 5.01 -7.46
C ASN A 152 1.04 5.67 -8.76
N ILE A 153 -0.18 5.34 -9.19
CA ILE A 153 -0.82 5.95 -10.37
C ILE A 153 -1.13 7.41 -10.09
N GLU A 154 -1.75 7.73 -8.95
CA GLU A 154 -2.04 9.11 -8.53
C GLU A 154 -0.76 9.95 -8.49
N THR A 155 0.29 9.42 -7.89
CA THR A 155 1.60 10.06 -7.85
C THR A 155 2.16 10.30 -9.25
N LYS A 156 1.98 9.37 -10.20
CA LYS A 156 2.42 9.55 -11.60
C LYS A 156 1.60 10.62 -12.33
N ILE A 157 0.28 10.62 -12.15
CA ILE A 157 -0.62 11.62 -12.73
C ILE A 157 -0.23 13.02 -12.23
N GLU A 158 -0.03 13.16 -10.91
CA GLU A 158 0.36 14.43 -10.32
C GLU A 158 1.73 14.90 -10.80
N ASN A 159 2.72 13.99 -10.85
CA ASN A 159 4.03 14.30 -11.41
C ASN A 159 3.94 14.75 -12.88
N ASN A 160 3.11 14.11 -13.70
CA ASN A 160 2.92 14.51 -15.10
C ASN A 160 2.26 15.89 -15.20
N ARG A 161 1.27 16.18 -14.35
CA ARG A 161 0.63 17.49 -14.26
C ARG A 161 1.64 18.58 -13.91
N ILE A 162 2.44 18.37 -12.86
CA ILE A 162 3.49 19.28 -12.42
C ILE A 162 4.50 19.54 -13.55
N ILE A 163 4.94 18.49 -14.24
CA ILE A 163 5.86 18.62 -15.38
C ILE A 163 5.21 19.43 -16.51
N GLY A 164 3.95 19.14 -16.86
CA GLY A 164 3.21 19.87 -17.89
C GLY A 164 3.04 21.36 -17.56
N MET A 165 2.74 21.69 -16.31
CA MET A 165 2.68 23.08 -15.84
C MET A 165 4.02 23.79 -15.97
N ALA A 166 5.11 23.16 -15.51
CA ALA A 166 6.45 23.75 -15.62
C ALA A 166 6.88 23.95 -17.08
N VAL A 167 6.56 22.99 -17.96
CA VAL A 167 6.79 23.13 -19.41
C VAL A 167 6.00 24.31 -19.96
N GLY A 168 4.71 24.43 -19.64
CA GLY A 168 3.86 25.54 -20.08
C GLY A 168 4.34 26.92 -19.61
N VAL A 169 4.80 27.03 -18.37
CA VAL A 169 5.44 28.24 -17.83
C VAL A 169 6.67 28.61 -18.65
N LEU A 170 7.58 27.66 -18.86
CA LEU A 170 8.81 27.90 -19.62
C LEU A 170 8.52 28.20 -21.12
N MET A 171 7.53 27.55 -21.73
CA MET A 171 7.11 27.84 -23.11
C MET A 171 6.62 29.28 -23.24
N THR A 172 5.75 29.72 -22.32
CA THR A 172 5.22 31.08 -22.30
C THR A 172 6.34 32.11 -22.14
N HIS A 173 7.32 31.83 -21.28
CA HIS A 173 8.39 32.78 -21.00
C HIS A 173 9.48 32.85 -22.07
N TYR A 174 9.88 31.72 -22.66
CA TYR A 174 11.01 31.67 -23.59
C TYR A 174 10.59 31.54 -25.06
N GLY A 175 9.29 31.38 -25.34
CA GLY A 175 8.73 31.23 -26.69
C GLY A 175 9.26 29.99 -27.43
N LYS A 176 9.69 28.95 -26.69
CA LYS A 176 10.25 27.72 -27.25
C LYS A 176 9.16 26.64 -27.39
N SER A 177 9.42 25.66 -28.27
CA SER A 177 8.52 24.52 -28.43
C SER A 177 8.53 23.62 -27.19
N GLU A 178 7.40 22.94 -26.97
CA GLU A 178 7.22 21.98 -25.87
C GLU A 178 8.35 20.95 -25.82
N GLN A 179 8.69 20.38 -26.98
CA GLN A 179 9.74 19.37 -27.11
C GLN A 179 11.11 19.91 -26.65
N TYR A 180 11.47 21.12 -27.05
CA TYR A 180 12.76 21.74 -26.69
C TYR A 180 12.85 22.00 -25.18
N VAL A 181 11.77 22.53 -24.60
CA VAL A 181 11.67 22.78 -23.16
C VAL A 181 11.77 21.48 -22.37
N PHE A 182 11.03 20.46 -22.80
CA PHE A 182 11.02 19.16 -22.13
C PHE A 182 12.38 18.45 -22.21
N ASP A 183 13.09 18.53 -23.33
CA ASP A 183 14.43 17.96 -23.46
C ASP A 183 15.49 18.73 -22.64
N SER A 184 15.32 20.05 -22.51
CA SER A 184 16.13 20.87 -21.60
C SER A 184 15.91 20.46 -20.13
N LEU A 185 14.65 20.25 -19.73
CA LEU A 185 14.28 19.72 -18.41
C LEU A 185 14.90 18.35 -18.13
N LYS A 186 14.86 17.42 -19.10
CA LYS A 186 15.51 16.10 -18.97
C LYS A 186 17.02 16.24 -18.76
N THR A 187 17.66 17.10 -19.54
CA THR A 187 19.10 17.32 -19.48
C THR A 187 19.51 17.83 -18.09
N ILE A 188 18.79 18.81 -17.56
CA ILE A 188 19.06 19.35 -16.23
C ILE A 188 18.75 18.33 -15.13
N SER A 189 17.65 17.60 -15.23
CA SER A 189 17.31 16.50 -14.32
C SER A 189 18.43 15.45 -14.24
N ARG A 190 18.99 15.05 -15.40
CA ARG A 190 20.13 14.12 -15.47
C ARG A 190 21.40 14.71 -14.86
N ASN A 191 21.75 15.94 -15.24
CA ASN A 191 22.97 16.63 -14.77
C ASN A 191 22.95 16.85 -13.25
N LYS A 192 21.78 17.16 -12.68
CA LYS A 192 21.60 17.40 -11.25
C LYS A 192 21.23 16.13 -10.46
N GLN A 193 21.13 14.97 -11.11
CA GLN A 193 20.73 13.67 -10.54
C GLN A 193 19.42 13.72 -9.74
N ARG A 194 18.41 14.45 -10.26
CA ARG A 194 17.10 14.62 -9.63
C ARG A 194 15.99 14.13 -10.54
N ARG A 195 14.84 13.76 -9.97
CA ARG A 195 13.64 13.44 -10.74
C ARG A 195 13.15 14.70 -11.48
N ILE A 196 12.67 14.53 -12.71
CA ILE A 196 12.16 15.64 -13.53
C ILE A 196 11.03 16.38 -12.79
N SER A 197 10.14 15.67 -12.09
CA SER A 197 9.06 16.31 -11.32
C SER A 197 9.57 17.18 -10.17
N SER A 198 10.68 16.81 -9.53
CA SER A 198 11.30 17.66 -8.50
C SER A 198 11.88 18.94 -9.08
N VAL A 199 12.44 18.86 -10.30
CA VAL A 199 12.93 20.04 -11.03
C VAL A 199 11.77 20.93 -11.45
N ALA A 200 10.69 20.33 -11.97
CA ALA A 200 9.48 21.04 -12.37
C ALA A 200 8.82 21.78 -11.19
N ASN A 201 8.73 21.16 -10.01
CA ASN A 201 8.23 21.82 -8.80
C ASN A 201 9.05 23.06 -8.42
N GLU A 202 10.37 23.00 -8.54
CA GLU A 202 11.25 24.14 -8.22
C GLU A 202 11.08 25.29 -9.22
N ILE A 203 10.83 24.97 -10.49
CA ILE A 203 10.52 25.97 -11.52
C ILE A 203 9.20 26.67 -11.23
N ILE A 204 8.15 25.92 -10.87
CA ILE A 204 6.84 26.48 -10.52
C ILE A 204 6.94 27.33 -9.25
N ALA A 205 7.65 26.85 -8.22
CA ALA A 205 7.84 27.61 -6.99
C ALA A 205 8.51 28.97 -7.25
N LYS A 206 9.59 28.98 -8.02
CA LYS A 206 10.29 30.21 -8.41
C LYS A 206 9.41 31.16 -9.23
N HIS A 207 8.65 30.63 -10.18
CA HIS A 207 7.72 31.43 -10.96
C HIS A 207 6.63 32.09 -10.09
N ASN A 208 6.13 31.37 -9.09
CA ASN A 208 5.13 31.91 -8.16
C ASN A 208 5.72 32.97 -7.22
N GLU A 209 6.96 32.78 -6.75
CA GLU A 209 7.69 33.79 -5.96
C GLU A 209 7.87 35.08 -6.77
N ASP A 210 8.25 34.97 -8.04
CA ASP A 210 8.43 36.10 -8.95
C ASP A 210 7.12 36.86 -9.23
N THR A 211 5.98 36.15 -9.22
CA THR A 211 4.65 36.74 -9.51
C THR A 211 4.05 37.46 -8.29
N GLN A 212 4.44 37.10 -7.06
CA GLN A 212 3.93 37.72 -5.82
C GLN A 212 4.72 38.96 -5.38
N THR A 213 5.98 39.08 -5.79
CA THR A 213 6.70 40.34 -5.63
C THR A 213 6.36 41.26 -6.80
N ASP A 214 5.61 42.34 -6.55
CA ASP A 214 5.40 43.49 -7.47
C ASP A 214 6.72 44.22 -7.76
N LYS A 215 7.74 43.50 -8.22
CA LYS A 215 8.96 44.04 -8.78
C LYS A 215 8.81 43.99 -10.31
N PRO A 216 8.57 45.14 -10.96
CA PRO A 216 8.73 45.20 -12.40
C PRO A 216 10.22 44.96 -12.68
N ASP A 217 10.52 44.06 -13.60
CA ASP A 217 11.87 43.72 -14.06
C ASP A 217 12.74 42.84 -13.13
N ILE A 218 12.32 41.60 -12.94
CA ILE A 218 13.22 40.49 -13.26
C ILE A 218 12.60 39.71 -14.42
N ARG A 219 12.62 40.32 -15.62
CA ARG A 219 12.61 39.54 -16.85
C ARG A 219 13.70 38.50 -16.67
N LEU A 220 13.39 37.21 -16.78
CA LEU A 220 14.35 36.11 -16.87
C LEU A 220 15.47 36.54 -17.84
N LYS A 221 16.55 37.13 -17.32
CA LYS A 221 17.53 37.95 -18.07
C LYS A 221 18.41 37.12 -19.01
N SER A 222 18.27 35.80 -18.96
CA SER A 222 18.98 34.90 -19.85
C SER A 222 18.14 34.69 -21.10
N SER A 223 18.68 35.11 -22.25
CA SER A 223 18.16 34.74 -23.57
C SER A 223 18.18 33.23 -23.81
N ASP A 224 18.91 32.50 -22.95
CA ASP A 224 19.06 31.05 -22.98
C ASP A 224 18.41 30.37 -21.77
N LEU A 225 17.42 29.54 -22.06
CA LEU A 225 16.71 28.67 -21.13
C LEU A 225 17.67 27.73 -20.39
N HIS A 226 18.67 27.17 -21.08
CA HIS A 226 19.54 26.16 -20.50
C HIS A 226 20.47 26.75 -19.42
N ALA A 227 21.02 27.94 -19.69
CA ALA A 227 21.81 28.70 -18.72
C ALA A 227 20.98 29.04 -17.47
N TRP A 228 19.76 29.56 -17.66
CA TRP A 228 18.88 29.89 -16.53
C TRP A 228 18.57 28.66 -15.67
N LEU A 229 18.21 27.53 -16.28
CA LEU A 229 17.91 26.29 -15.55
C LEU A 229 19.12 25.78 -14.77
N THR A 230 20.32 25.92 -15.32
CA THR A 230 21.56 25.46 -14.66
C THR A 230 21.86 26.26 -13.40
N ASP A 231 21.67 27.57 -13.46
CA ASP A 231 21.93 28.51 -12.36
C ASP A 231 20.84 28.48 -11.30
N ASN A 232 19.59 28.26 -11.72
CA ASN A 232 18.44 28.37 -10.83
C ASN A 232 18.02 27.04 -10.20
N ILE A 233 18.39 25.89 -10.76
CA ILE A 233 18.01 24.61 -10.17
C ILE A 233 19.12 24.09 -9.27
N THR A 234 18.76 23.94 -8.00
CA THR A 234 19.65 23.48 -6.94
C THR A 234 20.07 22.02 -7.14
N MET A 235 21.32 21.72 -6.74
CA MET A 235 21.81 20.35 -6.68
C MET A 235 21.05 19.54 -5.63
N LYS A 236 21.02 18.21 -5.79
CA LYS A 236 20.47 17.32 -4.77
C LYS A 236 21.22 17.54 -3.44
N LYS A 237 20.52 18.02 -2.41
CA LYS A 237 21.07 18.04 -1.05
C LYS A 237 21.34 16.58 -0.65
N ARG A 238 22.58 16.28 -0.27
CA ARG A 238 23.01 14.95 0.18
C ARG A 238 22.37 14.60 1.51
#